data_AF-A0A9K3D8D5-F1
#
_entry.id   AF-A0A9K3D8D5-F1
#
_cell.length_a   1.000
_cell.length_b   1.000
_cell.length_c   1.000
_cell.angle_alpha   90.00
_cell.angle_beta   90.00
_cell.angle_gamma   90.00
#
_symmetry.space_group_name_H-M   'P 1'
#
loop_
_entity.id
_entity.type
_entity.pdbx_description
1 polymer ?
#
loop_
_entity_poly.entity_id
_entity_poly.type
_entity_poly.pdbx_seq_one_letter_code
_entity_poly.pdbx_strand_id
1 'polypeptide(L)'
;MTALWEWLDDNGHNSVSVRTRIRDVIMRTIIAAEQSILSSVNSATPPARRADSKSFCFELFGFDVMLDENLTPYLIEVNTSPSTGTATQMDKAIKNPLIKQVLHLVGVNLPNGPKAYTQQESQHPTSASPIHIPGAIKRGRRDKTPIGHLIPPPV
;
A
#
# COMPACT_ATOMS: atom_id res chain seq x y z
N MET A 1 5.97 -17.36 12.68
CA MET A 1 7.27 -16.78 13.03
C MET A 1 7.51 -17.04 14.51
N THR A 2 8.25 -18.10 14.80
CA THR A 2 8.43 -18.66 16.16
C THR A 2 9.90 -18.85 16.52
N ALA A 3 10.81 -18.62 15.57
CA ALA A 3 12.24 -18.92 15.70
C ALA A 3 12.92 -18.31 16.93
N LEU A 4 12.61 -17.05 17.29
CA LEU A 4 13.17 -16.44 18.51
C LEU A 4 12.70 -17.17 19.78
N TRP A 5 11.42 -17.55 19.83
CA TRP A 5 10.84 -18.20 21.00
C TRP A 5 11.34 -19.63 21.13
N GLU A 6 11.39 -20.36 20.01
CA GLU A 6 12.00 -21.69 19.92
C GLU A 6 13.46 -21.64 20.38
N TRP A 7 14.24 -20.68 19.89
CA TRP A 7 15.64 -20.52 20.31
C TRP A 7 15.78 -20.22 21.81
N LEU A 8 14.94 -19.35 22.38
CA LEU A 8 14.96 -19.06 23.82
C LEU A 8 14.66 -20.32 24.64
N ASP A 9 13.63 -21.07 24.26
CA ASP A 9 13.23 -22.29 24.94
C ASP A 9 14.33 -23.37 24.83
N ASP A 10 14.94 -23.53 23.66
CA ASP A 10 16.05 -24.47 23.42
C ASP A 10 17.32 -24.12 24.22
N ASN A 11 17.48 -22.85 24.61
CA ASN A 11 18.61 -22.37 25.42
C ASN A 11 18.25 -22.25 26.92
N GLY A 12 17.14 -22.85 27.36
CA GLY A 12 16.76 -22.92 28.78
C GLY A 12 16.13 -21.64 29.33
N HIS A 13 15.74 -20.71 28.47
CA HIS A 13 15.00 -19.52 28.86
C HIS A 13 13.49 -19.75 28.70
N ASN A 14 12.70 -19.27 29.66
CA ASN A 14 11.24 -19.37 29.58
C ASN A 14 10.68 -18.30 28.64
N SER A 15 10.43 -18.67 27.37
CA SER A 15 9.91 -17.73 26.36
C SER A 15 8.54 -17.16 26.72
N VAL A 16 7.70 -17.93 27.42
CA VAL A 16 6.37 -17.50 27.88
C VAL A 16 6.47 -16.35 28.88
N SER A 17 7.40 -16.43 29.83
CA SER A 17 7.67 -15.37 30.81
C SER A 17 8.16 -14.10 30.13
N VAL A 18 9.10 -14.22 29.17
CA VAL A 18 9.61 -13.07 28.39
C VAL A 18 8.48 -12.40 27.62
N ARG A 19 7.67 -13.17 26.89
CA ARG A 19 6.51 -12.65 26.13
C ARG A 19 5.47 -11.98 27.03
N THR A 20 5.25 -12.52 28.22
CA THR A 20 4.35 -11.94 29.22
C THR A 20 4.84 -10.57 29.69
N ARG A 21 6.15 -10.43 29.97
CA ARG A 21 6.74 -9.14 30.35
C ARG A 21 6.72 -8.13 29.20
N ILE A 22 6.98 -8.55 27.96
CA ILE A 22 6.83 -7.68 26.78
C ILE A 22 5.39 -7.17 26.65
N ARG A 23 4.39 -8.06 26.83
CA ARG A 23 2.98 -7.68 26.81
C ARG A 23 2.65 -6.66 27.91
N ASP A 24 3.19 -6.83 29.11
CA ASP A 24 2.98 -5.90 30.23
C ASP A 24 3.52 -4.50 29.91
N VAL A 25 4.73 -4.40 29.33
CA VAL A 25 5.29 -3.13 28.85
C VAL A 25 4.36 -2.48 27.83
N ILE A 26 3.93 -3.21 26.80
CA ILE A 26 3.01 -2.70 25.76
C ILE A 26 1.71 -2.18 26.39
N MET A 27 1.09 -2.95 27.29
CA MET A 27 -0.18 -2.56 27.92
C MET A 27 -0.02 -1.31 28.77
N ARG A 28 1.04 -1.20 29.58
CA ARG A 28 1.29 -0.01 30.40
C ARG A 28 1.50 1.23 29.53
N THR A 29 2.18 1.10 28.40
CA THR A 29 2.36 2.20 27.46
C THR A 29 1.04 2.67 26.85
N ILE A 30 0.17 1.73 26.43
CA ILE A 30 -1.16 2.09 25.90
C ILE A 30 -2.02 2.75 26.97
N ILE A 31 -2.04 2.23 28.21
CA ILE A 31 -2.78 2.82 29.32
C ILE A 31 -2.27 4.23 29.64
N ALA A 32 -0.95 4.43 29.65
CA ALA A 32 -0.36 5.75 29.87
C ALA A 32 -0.75 6.77 28.76
N ALA A 33 -0.94 6.30 27.52
CA ALA A 33 -1.35 7.14 26.39
C ALA A 33 -2.88 7.32 26.27
N GLU A 34 -3.68 6.51 26.99
CA GLU A 34 -5.13 6.38 26.82
C GLU A 34 -5.84 7.74 26.86
N GLN A 35 -5.58 8.56 27.89
CA GLN A 35 -6.27 9.84 28.06
C GLN A 35 -5.96 10.82 26.92
N SER A 36 -4.72 10.82 26.42
CA SER A 36 -4.32 11.68 25.29
C SER A 36 -5.02 11.25 24.00
N ILE A 37 -5.08 9.94 23.75
CA ILE A 37 -5.76 9.35 22.59
C ILE A 37 -7.26 9.64 22.67
N LEU A 38 -7.91 9.36 23.81
CA LEU A 38 -9.33 9.58 24.02
C LEU A 38 -9.72 11.05 23.84
N SER A 39 -8.91 11.97 24.37
CA SER A 39 -9.13 13.41 24.21
C SER A 39 -9.09 13.84 22.74
N SER A 40 -8.13 13.30 21.98
CA SER A 40 -7.95 13.56 20.55
C SER A 40 -9.09 12.96 19.71
N VAL A 41 -9.51 11.73 20.01
CA VAL A 41 -10.65 11.09 19.33
C VAL A 41 -11.95 11.83 19.62
N ASN A 42 -12.17 12.23 20.87
CA ASN A 42 -13.36 12.98 21.27
C ASN A 42 -13.41 14.35 20.60
N SER A 43 -12.30 15.08 20.51
CA SER A 43 -12.27 16.38 19.83
C SER A 43 -12.54 16.27 18.32
N ALA A 44 -12.12 15.17 17.69
CA ALA A 44 -12.37 14.87 16.28
C ALA A 44 -13.75 14.26 15.99
N THR A 45 -14.50 13.84 17.02
CA THR A 45 -15.76 13.08 16.86
C THR A 45 -16.97 13.85 17.39
N PRO A 46 -18.05 14.06 16.59
CA PRO A 46 -19.26 14.72 17.06
C PRO A 46 -19.92 14.01 18.26
N PRO A 47 -20.54 14.75 19.21
CA PRO A 47 -21.14 14.16 20.42
C PRO A 47 -22.15 13.04 20.14
N ALA A 48 -22.97 13.18 19.09
CA ALA A 48 -23.96 12.18 18.69
C ALA A 48 -23.35 10.81 18.37
N ARG A 49 -22.09 10.77 17.91
CA ARG A 49 -21.36 9.55 17.57
C ARG A 49 -20.68 8.92 18.79
N ARG A 50 -20.40 9.70 19.84
CA ARG A 50 -19.72 9.20 21.06
C ARG A 50 -20.60 8.23 21.86
N ALA A 51 -21.92 8.36 21.78
CA ALA A 51 -22.88 7.51 22.49
C ALA A 51 -22.98 6.07 21.93
N ASP A 52 -22.58 5.86 20.68
CA ASP A 52 -22.78 4.59 19.98
C ASP A 52 -21.83 3.46 20.42
N SER A 53 -20.90 3.73 21.36
CA SER A 53 -19.89 2.79 21.91
C SER A 53 -19.02 2.05 20.87
N LYS A 54 -19.20 2.31 19.58
CA LYS A 54 -18.40 1.79 18.48
C LYS A 54 -17.21 2.72 18.25
N SER A 55 -16.00 2.16 18.28
CA SER A 55 -14.82 2.89 17.82
C SER A 55 -14.92 3.10 16.31
N PHE A 56 -14.79 4.35 15.86
CA PHE A 56 -14.76 4.70 14.43
C PHE A 56 -13.34 4.75 13.86
N CYS A 57 -12.34 4.69 14.74
CA CYS A 57 -10.93 4.69 14.38
C CYS A 57 -10.23 3.43 14.91
N PHE A 58 -9.19 3.02 14.20
CA PHE A 58 -8.24 2.02 14.65
C PHE A 58 -6.85 2.49 14.23
N GLU A 59 -5.84 2.02 14.95
CA GLU A 59 -4.45 2.35 14.66
C GLU A 59 -3.58 1.11 14.89
N LEU A 60 -2.61 0.89 14.01
CA LEU A 60 -1.64 -0.19 14.13
C LEU A 60 -0.32 0.43 14.61
N PHE A 61 0.08 0.09 15.83
CA PHE A 61 1.35 0.53 16.39
C PHE A 61 2.46 -0.50 16.16
N GLY A 62 3.66 -0.01 15.86
CA GLY A 62 4.90 -0.80 15.94
C GLY A 62 5.61 -0.53 17.26
N PHE A 63 5.89 -1.58 18.03
CA PHE A 63 6.61 -1.47 19.29
C PHE A 63 8.02 -2.01 19.13
N ASP A 64 9.01 -1.17 19.37
CA ASP A 64 10.41 -1.56 19.34
C ASP A 64 10.86 -1.79 20.78
N VAL A 65 11.11 -3.06 21.11
CA VAL A 65 11.42 -3.51 22.46
C VAL A 65 12.78 -4.20 22.46
N MET A 66 13.67 -3.73 23.33
CA MET A 66 14.99 -4.32 23.54
C MET A 66 14.96 -5.24 24.76
N LEU A 67 15.66 -6.37 24.69
CA LEU A 67 15.88 -7.26 25.83
C LEU A 67 17.32 -7.08 26.31
N ASP A 68 17.51 -6.93 27.62
CA ASP A 68 18.84 -6.95 28.26
C ASP A 68 19.37 -8.38 28.44
N GLU A 69 20.54 -8.53 29.07
CA GLU A 69 21.16 -9.84 29.37
C GLU A 69 20.32 -10.72 30.31
N ASN A 70 19.39 -10.13 31.07
CA ASN A 70 18.44 -10.82 31.94
C ASN A 70 17.08 -11.03 31.25
N LEU A 71 17.01 -10.78 29.94
CA LEU A 71 15.80 -10.81 29.13
C LEU A 71 14.71 -9.86 29.62
N THR A 72 15.08 -8.77 30.28
CA THR A 72 14.18 -7.70 30.72
C THR A 72 13.80 -6.82 29.54
N PRO A 73 12.49 -6.63 29.27
CA PRO A 73 12.05 -5.79 28.16
C PRO A 73 12.08 -4.31 28.50
N TYR A 74 12.73 -3.54 27.64
CA TYR A 74 12.76 -2.09 27.65
C TYR A 74 12.11 -1.55 26.37
N LEU A 75 11.11 -0.68 26.54
CA LEU A 75 10.52 0.04 25.42
C LEU A 75 11.52 1.07 24.90
N ILE A 76 11.79 1.04 23.60
CA ILE A 76 12.66 2.01 22.94
C ILE A 76 11.80 3.09 22.30
N GLU A 77 10.86 2.69 21.46
CA GLU A 77 9.94 3.61 20.80
C GLU A 77 8.61 2.94 20.43
N VAL A 78 7.61 3.79 20.14
CA VAL A 78 6.33 3.39 19.59
C VAL A 78 6.12 4.14 18.29
N ASN A 79 6.02 3.39 17.20
CA ASN A 79 5.79 3.90 15.86
C ASN A 79 4.29 3.89 15.55
N THR A 80 3.72 5.06 15.24
CA THR A 80 2.33 5.23 14.78
C THR A 80 2.16 4.89 13.29
N SER A 81 3.27 4.73 12.56
CA SER A 81 3.27 4.34 11.14
C SER A 81 4.35 3.29 10.87
N PRO A 82 4.19 2.06 11.39
CA PRO A 82 5.17 1.00 11.17
C PRO A 82 5.24 0.62 9.69
N SER A 83 6.43 0.22 9.22
CA SER A 83 6.64 -0.15 7.82
C SER A 83 5.84 -1.38 7.40
N THR A 84 4.86 -1.17 6.52
CA THR A 84 4.04 -2.23 5.91
C THR A 84 4.57 -2.70 4.55
N GLY A 85 5.67 -2.11 4.06
CA GLY A 85 6.34 -2.53 2.84
C GLY A 85 6.85 -3.97 2.93
N THR A 86 6.72 -4.73 1.83
CA THR A 86 7.11 -6.14 1.76
C THR A 86 8.22 -6.36 0.74
N ALA A 87 9.45 -6.11 1.16
CA ALA A 87 10.63 -6.25 0.29
C ALA A 87 11.06 -7.71 0.14
N THR A 88 10.88 -8.53 1.17
CA THR A 88 11.32 -9.94 1.21
C THR A 88 10.15 -10.92 1.34
N GLN A 89 10.38 -12.21 1.04
CA GLN A 89 9.39 -13.26 1.29
C GLN A 89 9.09 -13.42 2.78
N MET A 90 10.08 -13.20 3.64
CA MET A 90 9.91 -13.17 5.09
C MET A 90 8.96 -12.05 5.50
N ASP A 91 9.15 -10.84 4.98
CA ASP A 91 8.24 -9.71 5.24
C ASP A 91 6.80 -10.05 4.85
N LYS A 92 6.61 -10.63 3.66
CA LYS A 92 5.27 -11.04 3.19
C LYS A 92 4.63 -12.06 4.12
N ALA A 93 5.40 -13.05 4.57
CA ALA A 93 4.92 -14.11 5.45
C ALA A 93 4.48 -13.60 6.84
N ILE A 94 4.99 -12.45 7.27
CA ILE A 94 4.69 -11.87 8.59
C ILE A 94 3.64 -10.76 8.47
N LYS A 95 3.89 -9.79 7.59
CA LYS A 95 3.11 -8.56 7.49
C LYS A 95 1.74 -8.79 6.85
N ASN A 96 1.64 -9.65 5.82
CA ASN A 96 0.34 -9.88 5.16
C ASN A 96 -0.69 -10.51 6.11
N PRO A 97 -0.36 -11.58 6.88
CA PRO A 97 -1.29 -12.12 7.87
C PRO A 97 -1.66 -11.11 8.96
N LEU A 98 -0.70 -10.30 9.42
CA LEU A 98 -0.95 -9.26 10.42
C LEU A 98 -1.99 -8.25 9.92
N ILE A 99 -1.79 -7.67 8.73
CA ILE A 99 -2.73 -6.69 8.17
C ILE A 99 -4.11 -7.32 7.92
N LYS A 100 -4.16 -8.56 7.41
CA LYS A 100 -5.42 -9.30 7.25
C LYS A 100 -6.15 -9.46 8.59
N GLN A 101 -5.45 -9.84 9.66
CA GLN A 101 -6.02 -10.00 11.00
C GLN A 101 -6.52 -8.67 11.56
N VAL A 102 -5.79 -7.58 11.38
CA VAL A 102 -6.22 -6.24 11.79
C VAL A 102 -7.53 -5.84 11.10
N LEU A 103 -7.62 -6.00 9.78
CA LEU A 103 -8.83 -5.68 9.02
C LEU A 103 -10.04 -6.54 9.42
N HIS A 104 -9.81 -7.83 9.67
CA HIS A 104 -10.85 -8.71 10.21
C HIS A 104 -11.31 -8.26 11.60
N LEU A 105 -10.39 -7.89 12.51
CA LEU A 105 -10.72 -7.47 13.87
C LEU A 105 -11.52 -6.16 13.91
N VAL A 106 -11.19 -5.22 13.04
CA VAL A 106 -11.91 -3.95 12.88
C VAL A 106 -13.30 -4.14 12.26
N GLY A 107 -13.60 -5.33 11.73
CA GLY A 107 -14.88 -5.63 11.12
C GLY A 107 -15.05 -4.97 9.76
N VAL A 108 -13.95 -4.78 9.01
CA VAL A 108 -14.01 -4.29 7.63
C VAL A 108 -14.65 -5.38 6.78
N ASN A 109 -15.94 -5.21 6.50
CA ASN A 109 -16.64 -6.01 5.52
C ASN A 109 -16.23 -5.51 4.13
N LEU A 110 -15.49 -6.34 3.40
CA LEU A 110 -15.33 -6.12 1.97
C LEU A 110 -16.75 -6.20 1.37
N PRO A 111 -17.16 -5.23 0.52
CA PRO A 111 -18.35 -5.43 -0.29
C PRO A 111 -18.22 -6.78 -0.98
N ASN A 112 -19.28 -7.59 -0.99
CA ASN A 112 -19.34 -8.83 -1.75
C ASN A 112 -18.72 -8.56 -3.13
N GLY A 113 -17.64 -9.30 -3.46
CA GLY A 113 -16.63 -8.87 -4.41
C GLY A 113 -17.18 -8.31 -5.73
N PRO A 114 -16.52 -7.32 -6.36
CA PRO A 114 -17.01 -6.74 -7.59
C PRO A 114 -17.02 -7.76 -8.74
N LYS A 115 -18.03 -7.66 -9.63
CA LYS A 115 -17.96 -8.19 -11.00
C LYS A 115 -16.57 -7.87 -11.56
N ALA A 116 -15.90 -8.88 -12.10
CA ALA A 116 -14.50 -8.86 -12.54
C ALA A 116 -13.96 -7.46 -12.87
N TYR A 117 -12.98 -7.02 -12.08
CA TYR A 117 -12.09 -5.94 -12.48
C TYR A 117 -11.41 -6.40 -13.77
N THR A 118 -11.92 -5.93 -14.92
CA THR A 118 -11.27 -6.17 -16.20
C THR A 118 -9.98 -5.38 -16.16
N GLN A 119 -8.84 -6.07 -16.17
CA GLN A 119 -7.59 -5.45 -16.52
C GLN A 119 -7.79 -4.86 -17.91
N GLN A 120 -7.96 -3.54 -18.01
CA GLN A 120 -7.64 -2.89 -19.26
C GLN A 120 -6.13 -3.04 -19.39
N GLU A 121 -5.72 -4.05 -20.17
CA GLU A 121 -4.40 -4.05 -20.76
C GLU A 121 -4.24 -2.69 -21.41
N SER A 122 -3.31 -1.89 -20.88
CA SER A 122 -2.77 -0.74 -21.59
C SER A 122 -2.13 -1.28 -22.87
N GLN A 123 -2.94 -1.42 -23.91
CA GLN A 123 -2.46 -1.58 -25.27
C GLN A 123 -1.71 -0.30 -25.59
N HIS A 124 -0.40 -0.36 -25.42
CA HIS A 124 0.53 0.58 -25.98
C HIS A 124 0.30 0.57 -27.50
N PRO A 125 -0.20 1.65 -28.13
CA PRO A 125 -0.31 1.66 -29.57
C PRO A 125 1.08 1.93 -30.14
N THR A 126 1.76 0.87 -30.58
CA THR A 126 2.84 0.98 -31.56
C THR A 126 2.21 1.27 -32.92
N SER A 127 2.04 2.55 -33.24
CA SER A 127 1.98 2.98 -34.64
C SER A 127 2.38 4.44 -34.75
N ALA A 128 3.59 4.67 -35.26
CA ALA A 128 4.05 5.97 -35.69
C ALA A 128 3.04 6.59 -36.67
N SER A 129 2.50 7.75 -36.31
CA SER A 129 1.74 8.59 -37.24
C SER A 129 2.63 9.77 -37.67
N PRO A 130 2.71 10.12 -38.96
CA PRO A 130 3.60 11.17 -39.44
C PRO A 130 3.17 12.54 -38.92
N ILE A 131 4.15 13.37 -38.58
CA ILE A 131 3.98 14.77 -38.17
C ILE A 131 3.32 15.55 -39.32
N HIS A 132 2.15 16.12 -39.06
CA HIS A 132 1.46 17.06 -39.96
C HIS A 132 2.10 18.45 -39.83
N ILE A 133 2.81 18.89 -40.87
CA ILE A 133 3.32 20.27 -41.00
C ILE A 133 2.32 21.07 -41.86
N PRO A 134 1.69 22.14 -41.35
CA PRO A 134 0.82 22.98 -42.16
C PRO A 134 1.65 23.98 -42.96
N GLY A 135 1.55 23.92 -44.29
CA GLY A 135 2.02 24.99 -45.18
C GLY A 135 2.97 24.54 -46.28
N ALA A 136 2.44 23.95 -47.35
CA ALA A 136 3.11 23.95 -48.66
C ALA A 136 2.06 23.97 -49.76
N ILE A 137 1.95 25.14 -50.40
CA ILE A 137 1.18 25.39 -51.62
C ILE A 137 1.86 24.68 -52.80
N LYS A 138 1.05 24.06 -53.68
CA LYS A 138 1.22 23.78 -55.14
C LYS A 138 0.63 22.39 -55.46
N ARG A 139 0.01 22.09 -56.59
CA ARG A 139 -0.38 22.78 -57.84
C ARG A 139 -1.41 21.84 -58.48
N GLY A 140 -2.43 22.40 -59.13
CA GLY A 140 -3.49 21.63 -59.78
C GLY A 140 -2.96 20.68 -60.86
N ARG A 141 -3.58 19.50 -60.97
CA ARG A 141 -3.28 18.50 -61.99
C ARG A 141 -4.55 18.24 -62.80
N ARG A 142 -4.62 18.82 -64.00
CA ARG A 142 -5.51 18.37 -65.08
C ARG A 142 -4.75 17.35 -65.93
N ASP A 143 -5.44 16.34 -66.45
CA ASP A 143 -5.72 16.24 -67.89
C ASP A 143 -6.25 14.88 -68.32
N LYS A 144 -7.13 14.91 -69.34
CA LYS A 144 -7.02 14.28 -70.70
C LYS A 144 -8.40 14.43 -71.40
N THR A 145 -8.62 14.79 -72.66
CA THR A 145 -7.88 15.10 -73.95
C THR A 145 -8.97 15.48 -75.01
N PRO A 146 -8.74 15.73 -76.34
CA PRO A 146 -7.51 15.87 -77.18
C PRO A 146 -7.51 17.17 -78.08
N ILE A 147 -6.47 17.56 -78.85
CA ILE A 147 -6.17 17.17 -80.28
C ILE A 147 -4.88 17.89 -80.78
N GLY A 148 -4.08 17.21 -81.63
CA GLY A 148 -3.18 17.77 -82.69
C GLY A 148 -1.65 17.67 -82.44
N HIS A 149 -0.92 16.61 -82.85
CA HIS A 149 -0.09 16.46 -84.08
C HIS A 149 0.79 17.70 -84.41
N LEU A 150 2.13 17.65 -84.61
CA LEU A 150 2.94 16.73 -85.43
C LEU A 150 4.47 16.97 -85.14
N ILE A 151 5.18 15.89 -84.79
CA ILE A 151 6.57 15.40 -85.08
C ILE A 151 7.49 16.26 -86.03
N PRO A 152 8.82 15.99 -86.21
CA PRO A 152 10.06 16.10 -85.37
C PRO A 152 11.25 16.77 -86.16
N PRO A 153 12.52 16.28 -86.20
CA PRO A 153 13.67 16.20 -85.25
C PRO A 153 14.93 16.90 -85.87
N PRO A 154 16.13 16.29 -85.87
CA PRO A 154 17.18 16.10 -84.84
C PRO A 154 18.37 17.07 -85.13
N VAL A 155 19.49 17.16 -84.41
CA VAL A 155 20.38 16.17 -83.76
C VAL A 155 21.09 16.87 -82.60
#